data_AF-A0A356FC33-F1
#
_entry.id   AF-A0A356FC33-F1
#
_cell.length_a   1.000
_cell.length_b   1.000
_cell.length_c   1.000
_cell.angle_alpha   90.00
_cell.angle_beta   90.00
_cell.angle_gamma   90.00
#
_symmetry.space_group_name_H-M   'P 1'
#
loop_
_entity.id
_entity.type
_entity.pdbx_description
1 polymer ?
#
loop_
_entity_poly.entity_id
_entity_poly.type
_entity_poly.pdbx_seq_one_letter_code
_entity_poly.pdbx_strand_id
1 'polypeptide(L)'
;MPFHARIMDRTSVIRSFTHNNGDHWAAAHWLLTGYLGATGSDRKARNPSMGAISAHLRGSHEKGVPAYVNMNDGGFGFHGASYLGVACNPFRTGSYSYGNEAGMLPTARASSLKLLNGLTTEKISARVSLMKRLDALRSDIDKSGAFHGMDSMLQEAVDIVTSGKARAAFDVSLEDKQTRERYGPGWGEQALMARRLIEAGVRFVTLNTGYWDDHGNIKKALDDKLPRHDRALGVLIEDLSQRGLLDDTLVISAGEFGRTPKINDKAGRDHWPQAQSILLAGGGYRHGQVIGETNGKAEHPTKRPVTPADFCAIVYHALGIDPHQEVVKDFSGRPNFLLQGGVVPPELL
;
A
#
# COMPACT_ATOMS: atom_id res chain seq x y z
N MET A 1 -13.06 12.09 -17.09
CA MET A 1 -11.80 11.47 -16.67
C MET A 1 -10.86 11.35 -17.88
N PRO A 2 -10.29 12.47 -18.37
CA PRO A 2 -9.39 12.46 -19.54
C PRO A 2 -8.07 11.73 -19.32
N PHE A 3 -7.53 11.66 -18.11
CA PHE A 3 -6.24 10.99 -17.88
C PHE A 3 -6.37 9.47 -17.93
N HIS A 4 -7.40 8.90 -17.27
CA HIS A 4 -7.70 7.46 -17.39
C HIS A 4 -7.92 7.03 -18.83
N ALA A 5 -8.66 7.82 -19.62
CA ALA A 5 -8.97 7.48 -21.00
C ALA A 5 -7.73 7.18 -21.86
N ARG A 6 -6.60 7.84 -21.57
CA ARG A 6 -5.33 7.67 -22.31
C ARG A 6 -4.54 6.43 -21.93
N ILE A 7 -4.84 5.83 -20.77
CA ILE A 7 -4.10 4.69 -20.23
C ILE A 7 -4.96 3.42 -20.15
N MET A 8 -6.20 3.45 -20.65
CA MET A 8 -7.12 2.31 -20.54
C MET A 8 -6.58 1.02 -21.18
N ASP A 9 -5.80 1.12 -22.25
CA ASP A 9 -5.10 0.02 -22.90
C ASP A 9 -4.05 -0.65 -21.99
N ARG A 10 -3.58 0.07 -20.96
CA ARG A 10 -2.60 -0.39 -19.97
C ARG A 10 -3.23 -0.79 -18.64
N THR A 11 -4.56 -0.81 -18.57
CA THR A 11 -5.29 -1.17 -17.35
C THR A 11 -6.17 -2.39 -17.55
N SER A 12 -6.45 -3.08 -16.44
CA SER A 12 -7.56 -4.03 -16.34
C SER A 12 -8.55 -3.53 -15.29
N VAL A 13 -9.85 -3.52 -15.62
CA VAL A 13 -10.91 -3.21 -14.67
C VAL A 13 -11.64 -4.49 -14.28
N ILE A 14 -11.52 -4.91 -13.02
CA ILE A 14 -12.32 -6.00 -12.48
C ILE A 14 -13.60 -5.40 -11.93
N ARG A 15 -14.74 -5.63 -12.60
CA ARG A 15 -16.05 -5.05 -12.24
C ARG A 15 -16.92 -5.98 -11.39
N SER A 16 -16.32 -7.01 -10.84
CA SER A 16 -16.97 -8.17 -10.20
C SER A 16 -16.38 -8.46 -8.82
N PHE A 17 -15.66 -7.49 -8.24
CA PHE A 17 -15.10 -7.65 -6.90
C PHE A 17 -16.23 -7.60 -5.86
N THR A 18 -16.25 -8.57 -4.95
CA THR A 18 -17.39 -8.83 -4.06
C THR A 18 -17.00 -9.50 -2.76
N HIS A 19 -17.74 -9.18 -1.70
CA HIS A 19 -17.78 -9.91 -0.43
C HIS A 19 -19.08 -9.57 0.32
N ASN A 20 -19.21 -10.03 1.55
CA ASN A 20 -20.46 -9.98 2.32
C ASN A 20 -20.38 -9.12 3.59
N ASN A 21 -19.37 -8.26 3.71
CA ASN A 21 -19.13 -7.49 4.94
C ASN A 21 -19.13 -5.98 4.67
N GLY A 22 -20.15 -5.29 5.18
CA GLY A 22 -20.32 -3.85 5.05
C GLY A 22 -19.72 -3.04 6.21
N ASP A 23 -18.95 -3.65 7.11
CA ASP A 23 -18.21 -2.93 8.15
C ASP A 23 -16.85 -2.46 7.61
N HIS A 24 -16.60 -1.15 7.71
CA HIS A 24 -15.39 -0.49 7.22
C HIS A 24 -14.10 -1.12 7.75
N TRP A 25 -14.03 -1.40 9.05
CA TRP A 25 -12.84 -1.98 9.66
C TRP A 25 -12.64 -3.44 9.26
N ALA A 26 -13.70 -4.24 9.24
CA ALA A 26 -13.61 -5.62 8.83
C ALA A 26 -13.22 -5.76 7.35
N ALA A 27 -13.82 -4.96 6.47
CA ALA A 27 -13.50 -4.98 5.04
C ALA A 27 -12.09 -4.46 4.75
N ALA A 28 -11.65 -3.38 5.41
CA ALA A 28 -10.28 -2.88 5.26
C ALA A 28 -9.24 -3.87 5.77
N HIS A 29 -9.47 -4.50 6.93
CA HIS A 29 -8.59 -5.55 7.45
C HIS A 29 -8.53 -6.74 6.50
N TRP A 30 -9.67 -7.16 5.95
CA TRP A 30 -9.74 -8.25 4.99
C TRP A 30 -9.01 -7.95 3.68
N LEU A 31 -9.23 -6.78 3.09
CA LEU A 31 -8.58 -6.37 1.85
C LEU A 31 -7.06 -6.26 1.99
N LEU A 32 -6.57 -5.76 3.13
CA LEU A 32 -5.14 -5.55 3.36
C LEU A 32 -4.38 -6.80 3.78
N THR A 33 -5.06 -7.81 4.31
CA THR A 33 -4.40 -8.99 4.91
C THR A 33 -4.84 -10.32 4.31
N GLY A 34 -5.97 -10.38 3.61
CA GLY A 34 -6.60 -11.63 3.16
C GLY A 34 -7.42 -12.35 4.24
N TYR A 35 -7.47 -11.82 5.48
CA TYR A 35 -8.16 -12.43 6.61
C TYR A 35 -9.21 -11.51 7.20
N LEU A 36 -10.36 -12.09 7.58
CA LEU A 36 -11.28 -11.46 8.52
C LEU A 36 -10.73 -11.55 9.94
N GLY A 37 -11.20 -10.66 10.82
CA GLY A 37 -11.00 -10.78 12.26
C GLY A 37 -11.16 -9.47 13.01
N ALA A 38 -10.68 -8.36 12.46
CA ALA A 38 -10.98 -7.04 13.00
C ALA A 38 -12.39 -6.58 12.59
N THR A 39 -13.00 -5.73 13.40
CA THR A 39 -14.32 -5.11 13.14
C THR A 39 -14.34 -3.68 13.68
N GLY A 40 -15.42 -2.94 13.41
CA GLY A 40 -15.62 -1.60 13.97
C GLY A 40 -15.64 -1.56 15.51
N SER A 41 -16.08 -2.66 16.15
CA SER A 41 -16.11 -2.82 17.60
C SER A 41 -14.81 -3.38 18.19
N ASP A 42 -14.03 -4.14 17.39
CA ASP A 42 -12.75 -4.71 17.79
C ASP A 42 -11.69 -4.49 16.70
N ARG A 43 -11.02 -3.36 16.79
CA ARG A 43 -10.11 -2.85 15.75
C ARG A 43 -8.69 -3.40 15.85
N LYS A 44 -8.47 -4.45 16.65
CA LYS A 44 -7.13 -5.01 16.82
C LYS A 44 -6.73 -5.76 15.54
N ALA A 45 -5.64 -5.33 14.92
CA ALA A 45 -5.05 -6.03 13.78
C ALA A 45 -4.75 -7.49 14.15
N ARG A 46 -5.24 -8.43 13.34
CA ARG A 46 -5.08 -9.88 13.58
C ARG A 46 -3.96 -10.48 12.74
N ASN A 47 -3.84 -10.01 11.50
CA ASN A 47 -2.91 -10.51 10.51
C ASN A 47 -2.03 -9.38 9.98
N PRO A 48 -0.81 -9.67 9.53
CA PRO A 48 0.06 -8.70 8.87
C PRO A 48 -0.55 -8.25 7.54
N SER A 49 -0.29 -7.00 7.16
CA SER A 49 -0.66 -6.49 5.83
C SER A 49 0.20 -7.13 4.72
N MET A 50 -0.30 -7.14 3.49
CA MET A 50 0.49 -7.56 2.31
C MET A 50 1.82 -6.79 2.21
N GLY A 51 1.83 -5.50 2.53
CA GLY A 51 3.05 -4.69 2.54
C GLY A 51 4.04 -5.13 3.63
N ALA A 52 3.57 -5.51 4.80
CA ALA A 52 4.42 -6.05 5.85
C ALA A 52 4.94 -7.46 5.53
N ILE A 53 4.12 -8.32 4.92
CA ILE A 53 4.55 -9.61 4.39
C ILE A 53 5.64 -9.41 3.32
N SER A 54 5.44 -8.47 2.40
CA SER A 54 6.45 -8.11 1.40
C SER A 54 7.75 -7.63 2.05
N ALA A 55 7.67 -6.78 3.07
CA ALA A 55 8.86 -6.33 3.79
C ALA A 55 9.59 -7.51 4.47
N HIS A 56 8.84 -8.44 5.07
CA HIS A 56 9.41 -9.60 5.76
C HIS A 56 10.09 -10.59 4.80
N LEU A 57 9.45 -10.93 3.67
CA LEU A 57 9.92 -11.97 2.76
C LEU A 57 10.86 -11.45 1.68
N ARG A 58 10.75 -10.18 1.29
CA ARG A 58 11.50 -9.58 0.16
C ARG A 58 12.36 -8.40 0.54
N GLY A 59 12.09 -7.71 1.66
CA GLY A 59 12.78 -6.46 2.00
C GLY A 59 12.57 -5.37 0.94
N SER A 60 13.43 -4.34 0.94
CA SER A 60 13.48 -3.32 -0.11
C SER A 60 14.08 -3.89 -1.41
N HIS A 61 13.75 -3.26 -2.55
CA HIS A 61 14.40 -3.62 -3.83
C HIS A 61 15.83 -3.14 -3.88
N GLU A 62 16.08 -1.99 -3.28
CA GLU A 62 17.41 -1.42 -3.19
C GLU A 62 17.79 -1.14 -1.74
N LYS A 63 19.09 -1.18 -1.44
CA LYS A 63 19.59 -0.78 -0.13
C LYS A 63 19.45 0.73 0.09
N GLY A 64 19.32 1.15 1.34
CA GLY A 64 19.24 2.56 1.73
C GLY A 64 17.85 3.20 1.56
N VAL A 65 16.82 2.41 1.30
CA VAL A 65 15.41 2.83 1.31
C VAL A 65 14.55 1.84 2.09
N PRO A 66 13.42 2.27 2.70
CA PRO A 66 12.51 1.37 3.40
C PRO A 66 11.91 0.31 2.46
N ALA A 67 11.65 -0.89 2.97
CA ALA A 67 10.93 -1.93 2.22
C ALA A 67 9.48 -1.55 1.91
N TYR A 68 8.81 -0.90 2.87
CA TYR A 68 7.39 -0.54 2.80
C TYR A 68 7.17 0.90 3.28
N VAL A 69 6.46 1.71 2.50
CA VAL A 69 6.00 3.05 2.87
C VAL A 69 4.47 3.11 2.89
N ASN A 70 3.90 3.65 3.97
CA ASN A 70 2.47 3.94 4.07
C ASN A 70 2.25 5.45 4.11
N MET A 71 1.65 5.99 3.06
CA MET A 71 1.27 7.38 2.93
C MET A 71 -0.21 7.52 3.25
N ASN A 72 -0.53 8.05 4.44
CA ASN A 72 -1.87 8.07 5.02
C ASN A 72 -2.43 6.65 5.26
N ASP A 73 -2.70 6.33 6.52
CA ASP A 73 -3.26 5.04 6.93
C ASP A 73 -4.79 4.97 6.78
N GLY A 74 -5.45 6.10 6.49
CA GLY A 74 -6.90 6.21 6.50
C GLY A 74 -7.53 6.01 7.89
N GLY A 75 -6.71 5.87 8.94
CA GLY A 75 -7.15 5.65 10.32
C GLY A 75 -7.60 4.22 10.63
N PHE A 76 -7.32 3.25 9.76
CA PHE A 76 -7.74 1.86 9.95
C PHE A 76 -6.79 1.06 10.84
N GLY A 77 -5.49 1.35 10.80
CA GLY A 77 -4.47 0.69 11.61
C GLY A 77 -4.02 -0.69 11.09
N PHE A 78 -4.46 -1.11 9.90
CA PHE A 78 -4.22 -2.48 9.39
C PHE A 78 -3.07 -2.62 8.41
N HIS A 79 -2.30 -1.55 8.16
CA HIS A 79 -1.08 -1.61 7.34
C HIS A 79 0.13 -2.22 8.07
N GLY A 80 0.02 -2.53 9.36
CA GLY A 80 1.15 -2.98 10.18
C GLY A 80 1.56 -4.44 10.02
N ALA A 81 2.63 -4.79 10.72
CA ALA A 81 3.25 -6.10 10.73
C ALA A 81 2.54 -7.15 11.60
N SER A 82 1.61 -6.74 12.47
CA SER A 82 0.99 -7.62 13.48
C SER A 82 2.06 -8.44 14.22
N TYR A 83 2.11 -9.76 14.01
CA TYR A 83 3.04 -10.68 14.64
C TYR A 83 4.41 -10.83 13.95
N LEU A 84 4.65 -10.21 12.78
CA LEU A 84 5.97 -10.24 12.12
C LEU A 84 7.02 -9.35 12.79
N GLY A 85 6.62 -8.56 13.80
CA GLY A 85 7.50 -7.67 14.52
C GLY A 85 7.66 -6.29 13.88
N VAL A 86 8.17 -5.35 14.67
CA VAL A 86 8.19 -3.92 14.32
C VAL A 86 9.05 -3.58 13.10
N ALA A 87 9.98 -4.46 12.74
CA ALA A 87 10.83 -4.36 11.56
C ALA A 87 10.04 -4.25 10.26
N CYS A 88 8.94 -4.99 10.19
CA CYS A 88 8.14 -5.11 8.97
C CYS A 88 7.04 -4.04 8.90
N ASN A 89 7.00 -3.12 9.86
CA ASN A 89 6.06 -2.00 9.81
C ASN A 89 6.44 -1.03 8.70
N PRO A 90 5.45 -0.42 8.02
CA PRO A 90 5.75 0.62 7.04
C PRO A 90 6.47 1.80 7.68
N PHE A 91 7.33 2.45 6.90
CA PHE A 91 7.69 3.84 7.15
C PHE A 91 6.47 4.71 6.87
N ARG A 92 5.85 5.22 7.93
CA ARG A 92 4.56 5.91 7.82
C ARG A 92 4.74 7.41 7.63
N THR A 93 3.99 8.00 6.72
CA THR A 93 4.00 9.43 6.44
C THR A 93 2.58 9.98 6.25
N GLY A 94 2.33 11.22 6.66
CA GLY A 94 1.00 11.85 6.60
C GLY A 94 0.23 11.82 7.94
N SER A 95 -1.08 12.06 7.89
CA SER A 95 -1.99 12.06 9.05
C SER A 95 -2.68 10.71 9.23
N TYR A 96 -3.00 10.32 10.47
CA TYR A 96 -3.53 9.00 10.84
C TYR A 96 -4.95 9.10 11.42
N SER A 97 -5.85 9.82 10.77
CA SER A 97 -7.23 9.97 11.22
C SER A 97 -8.21 9.50 10.16
N TYR A 98 -9.19 8.70 10.59
CA TYR A 98 -10.31 8.31 9.74
C TYR A 98 -11.06 9.55 9.26
N GLY A 99 -11.41 9.58 7.98
CA GLY A 99 -12.13 10.69 7.35
C GLY A 99 -11.28 11.90 6.97
N ASN A 100 -10.00 11.98 7.35
CA ASN A 100 -9.15 13.07 6.88
C ASN A 100 -8.71 12.79 5.43
N GLU A 101 -8.96 13.76 4.54
CA GLU A 101 -8.30 13.77 3.23
C GLU A 101 -6.79 13.77 3.44
N ALA A 102 -6.08 13.10 2.52
CA ALA A 102 -4.63 13.21 2.42
C ALA A 102 -4.26 14.62 1.91
N GLY A 103 -4.50 15.65 2.72
CA GLY A 103 -4.52 17.05 2.27
C GLY A 103 -3.15 17.71 2.19
N MET A 104 -2.13 17.13 2.81
CA MET A 104 -0.77 17.67 2.80
C MET A 104 0.22 16.52 2.62
N LEU A 105 1.17 16.68 1.69
CA LEU A 105 2.38 15.87 1.75
C LEU A 105 2.99 16.02 3.15
N PRO A 106 3.57 14.96 3.71
CA PRO A 106 4.62 15.13 4.70
C PRO A 106 5.75 15.81 3.93
N THR A 107 5.72 17.14 3.88
CA THR A 107 6.78 17.92 3.24
C THR A 107 8.11 17.47 3.84
N ALA A 108 9.19 17.56 3.08
CA ALA A 108 10.58 17.20 3.44
C ALA A 108 11.15 17.87 4.72
N ARG A 109 10.29 18.51 5.54
CA ARG A 109 10.46 18.75 6.97
C ARG A 109 10.03 17.58 7.84
N ALA A 110 10.11 16.34 7.35
CA ALA A 110 10.22 15.19 8.25
C ALA A 110 11.53 15.34 9.02
N SER A 111 11.46 16.03 10.17
CA SER A 111 12.50 16.11 11.20
C SER A 111 13.03 14.71 11.58
N SER A 112 12.30 13.66 11.23
CA SER A 112 12.62 12.24 11.39
C SER A 112 13.76 11.71 10.52
N LEU A 113 14.09 12.33 9.37
CA LEU A 113 15.16 11.88 8.45
C LEU A 113 16.33 12.87 8.33
N LYS A 114 16.31 13.97 9.08
CA LYS A 114 17.50 14.81 9.28
C LYS A 114 18.28 14.27 10.47
N LEU A 115 19.57 14.06 10.28
CA LEU A 115 20.49 13.93 11.40
C LEU A 115 20.33 15.18 12.29
N LEU A 116 20.01 14.99 13.57
CA LEU A 116 20.00 16.09 14.55
C LEU A 116 21.36 16.78 14.54
N ASN A 117 21.37 18.12 14.66
CA ASN A 117 22.59 18.92 14.66
C ASN A 117 23.63 18.31 15.62
N GLY A 118 24.80 17.92 15.10
CA GLY A 118 25.90 17.33 15.86
C GLY A 118 26.07 15.80 15.74
N LEU A 119 25.12 15.08 15.14
CA LEU A 119 25.27 13.68 14.71
C LEU A 119 25.76 13.64 13.26
N THR A 120 27.00 13.21 13.05
CA THR A 120 27.53 12.92 11.71
C THR A 120 27.38 11.42 11.42
N THR A 121 27.46 11.05 10.14
CA THR A 121 27.51 9.66 9.67
C THR A 121 28.56 8.84 10.41
N GLU A 122 29.73 9.42 10.68
CA GLU A 122 30.85 8.78 11.38
C GLU A 122 30.50 8.54 12.86
N LYS A 123 29.80 9.47 13.51
CA LYS A 123 29.36 9.32 14.90
C LYS A 123 28.26 8.26 15.06
N ILE A 124 27.36 8.15 14.10
CA ILE A 124 26.34 7.09 14.10
C ILE A 124 27.00 5.73 13.86
N SER A 125 27.87 5.63 12.85
CA SER A 125 28.62 4.41 12.57
C SER A 125 29.45 3.96 13.78
N ALA A 126 30.15 4.89 14.46
CA ALA A 126 30.90 4.59 15.69
C ALA A 126 30.00 4.09 16.83
N ARG A 127 28.81 4.69 17.02
CA ARG A 127 27.85 4.25 18.06
C ARG A 127 27.23 2.89 17.73
N VAL A 128 26.88 2.65 16.48
CA VAL A 128 26.37 1.36 16.01
C VAL A 128 27.44 0.28 16.17
N SER A 129 28.69 0.57 15.79
CA SER A 129 29.81 -0.34 16.02
C SER A 129 30.04 -0.63 17.51
N LEU A 130 29.91 0.37 18.39
CA LEU A 130 30.05 0.17 19.83
C LEU A 130 28.89 -0.67 20.39
N MET A 131 27.67 -0.40 19.94
CA MET A 131 26.49 -1.15 20.33
C MET A 131 26.60 -2.62 19.86
N LYS A 132 26.99 -2.87 18.61
CA LYS A 132 27.27 -4.23 18.10
C LYS A 132 28.31 -4.97 18.93
N ARG A 133 29.36 -4.28 19.40
CA ARG A 133 30.37 -4.88 20.29
C ARG A 133 29.80 -5.21 21.68
N LEU A 134 28.96 -4.34 22.24
CA LEU A 134 28.26 -4.58 23.51
C LEU A 134 27.22 -5.71 23.39
N ASP A 135 26.51 -5.79 22.28
CA ASP A 135 25.54 -6.84 22.01
C ASP A 135 26.22 -8.18 21.71
N ALA A 136 27.37 -8.19 21.03
CA ALA A 136 28.19 -9.39 20.87
C ALA A 136 28.69 -9.94 22.23
N LEU A 137 29.06 -9.06 23.17
CA LEU A 137 29.41 -9.46 24.54
C LEU A 137 28.20 -10.04 25.31
N ARG A 138 26.97 -9.67 24.94
CA ARG A 138 25.73 -10.20 25.51
C ARG A 138 25.23 -11.47 24.80
N SER A 139 25.45 -11.61 23.50
CA SER A 139 25.02 -12.78 22.73
C SER A 139 25.83 -14.02 23.09
N ASP A 140 27.08 -13.87 23.52
CA ASP A 140 27.88 -14.95 24.14
C ASP A 140 27.22 -15.51 25.43
N ILE A 141 26.25 -14.79 26.02
CA ILE A 141 25.52 -15.17 27.23
C ILE A 141 24.08 -15.67 26.91
N ASP A 142 23.53 -15.38 25.72
CA ASP A 142 22.11 -15.61 25.40
C ASP A 142 21.90 -16.57 24.21
N LYS A 143 21.32 -17.76 24.47
CA LYS A 143 21.07 -18.83 23.48
C LYS A 143 19.80 -18.64 22.63
N SER A 144 19.10 -17.52 22.73
CA SER A 144 17.74 -17.34 22.17
C SER A 144 17.65 -16.89 20.72
N GLY A 145 18.76 -16.50 20.06
CA GLY A 145 18.78 -16.10 18.64
C GLY A 145 18.07 -14.77 18.31
N ALA A 146 17.44 -14.12 19.29
CA ALA A 146 16.69 -12.86 19.12
C ALA A 146 17.58 -11.68 18.69
N PHE A 147 18.89 -11.72 19.00
CA PHE A 147 19.82 -10.64 18.71
C PHE A 147 20.17 -10.48 17.21
N HIS A 148 20.15 -11.55 16.42
CA HIS A 148 20.54 -11.47 15.00
C HIS A 148 19.57 -10.61 14.16
N GLY A 149 18.28 -10.59 14.51
CA GLY A 149 17.29 -9.75 13.84
C GLY A 149 17.41 -8.26 14.19
N MET A 150 17.87 -7.93 15.40
CA MET A 150 18.14 -6.53 15.79
C MET A 150 19.31 -5.94 15.00
N ASP A 151 20.33 -6.73 14.71
CA ASP A 151 21.50 -6.30 13.95
C ASP A 151 21.20 -5.95 12.49
N SER A 152 20.36 -6.75 11.81
CA SER A 152 19.95 -6.47 10.44
C SER A 152 19.03 -5.25 10.36
N MET A 153 18.08 -5.13 11.31
CA MET A 153 17.18 -3.98 11.40
C MET A 153 17.93 -2.68 11.66
N LEU A 154 18.89 -2.70 12.58
CA LEU A 154 19.70 -1.53 12.88
C LEU A 154 20.57 -1.16 11.67
N GLN A 155 21.15 -2.14 10.99
CA GLN A 155 21.93 -1.88 9.79
C GLN A 155 21.07 -1.23 8.69
N GLU A 156 19.86 -1.72 8.46
CA GLU A 156 18.93 -1.12 7.49
C GLU A 156 18.53 0.31 7.90
N ALA A 157 18.23 0.54 9.18
CA ALA A 157 17.92 1.87 9.71
C ALA A 157 19.10 2.85 9.55
N VAL A 158 20.33 2.36 9.79
CA VAL A 158 21.56 3.13 9.56
C VAL A 158 21.68 3.45 8.08
N ASP A 159 21.58 2.46 7.20
CA ASP A 159 21.72 2.65 5.75
C ASP A 159 20.66 3.63 5.20
N ILE A 160 19.42 3.59 5.68
CA ILE A 160 18.36 4.55 5.32
C ILE A 160 18.75 5.97 5.72
N VAL A 161 19.30 6.14 6.92
CA VAL A 161 19.68 7.45 7.46
C VAL A 161 20.96 7.97 6.82
N THR A 162 21.93 7.11 6.54
CA THR A 162 23.28 7.51 6.08
C THR A 162 23.43 7.56 4.57
N SER A 163 22.65 6.77 3.80
CA SER A 163 22.78 6.74 2.34
C SER A 163 22.27 8.01 1.65
N GLY A 164 21.36 8.74 2.29
CA GLY A 164 20.65 9.87 1.67
C GLY A 164 19.65 9.48 0.58
N LYS A 165 19.60 8.20 0.16
CA LYS A 165 18.74 7.71 -0.92
C LYS A 165 17.26 7.84 -0.57
N ALA A 166 16.87 7.36 0.62
CA ALA A 166 15.51 7.56 1.14
C ALA A 166 15.12 9.03 1.18
N ARG A 167 16.00 9.89 1.71
CA ARG A 167 15.74 11.33 1.81
C ARG A 167 15.53 11.97 0.44
N ALA A 168 16.35 11.63 -0.56
CA ALA A 168 16.18 12.12 -1.92
C ALA A 168 14.85 11.64 -2.51
N ALA A 169 14.45 10.39 -2.27
CA ALA A 169 13.19 9.84 -2.77
C ALA A 169 11.96 10.60 -2.23
N PHE A 170 11.98 11.00 -0.95
CA PHE A 170 10.94 11.83 -0.33
C PHE A 170 10.96 13.32 -0.77
N ASP A 171 12.02 13.78 -1.43
CA ASP A 171 12.15 15.17 -1.86
C ASP A 171 11.61 15.35 -3.30
N VAL A 172 10.32 15.64 -3.40
CA VAL A 172 9.66 15.94 -4.69
C VAL A 172 10.19 17.22 -5.35
N SER A 173 10.93 18.07 -4.64
CA SER A 173 11.51 19.28 -5.24
C SER A 173 12.68 18.99 -6.18
N LEU A 174 13.23 17.77 -6.13
CA LEU A 174 14.26 17.28 -7.05
C LEU A 174 13.70 16.89 -8.43
N GLU A 175 12.37 16.89 -8.61
CA GLU A 175 11.73 16.70 -9.91
C GLU A 175 11.69 18.00 -10.69
N ASP A 176 11.75 17.87 -12.02
CA ASP A 176 11.56 19.02 -12.89
C ASP A 176 10.16 19.64 -12.70
N LYS A 177 10.07 20.94 -12.95
CA LYS A 177 8.83 21.69 -12.70
C LYS A 177 7.66 21.17 -13.56
N GLN A 178 7.94 20.75 -14.79
CA GLN A 178 6.90 20.28 -15.71
C GLN A 178 6.29 18.96 -15.21
N THR A 179 7.10 18.03 -14.71
CA THR A 179 6.62 16.79 -14.07
C THR A 179 5.77 17.10 -12.85
N ARG A 180 6.23 17.99 -11.97
CA ARG A 180 5.47 18.41 -10.77
C ARG A 180 4.14 19.06 -11.14
N GLU A 181 4.14 19.93 -12.13
CA GLU A 181 2.93 20.57 -12.66
C GLU A 181 1.99 19.54 -13.29
N ARG A 182 2.50 18.53 -14.00
CA ARG A 182 1.67 17.47 -14.62
C ARG A 182 0.88 16.70 -13.56
N TYR A 183 1.53 16.28 -12.47
CA TYR A 183 0.86 15.63 -11.34
C TYR A 183 -0.08 16.57 -10.58
N GLY A 184 0.36 17.81 -10.33
CA GLY A 184 -0.40 18.78 -9.54
C GLY A 184 -0.36 18.51 -8.03
N PRO A 185 -1.05 19.34 -7.23
CA PRO A 185 -0.97 19.29 -5.76
C PRO A 185 -1.80 18.13 -5.16
N GLY A 186 -1.65 17.90 -3.86
CA GLY A 186 -2.47 16.96 -3.10
C GLY A 186 -2.23 15.50 -3.52
N TRP A 187 -3.26 14.82 -4.02
CA TRP A 187 -3.17 13.42 -4.45
C TRP A 187 -2.18 13.22 -5.61
N GLY A 188 -2.06 14.20 -6.51
CA GLY A 188 -1.07 14.17 -7.59
C GLY A 188 0.35 14.18 -7.04
N GLU A 189 0.64 15.08 -6.10
CA GLU A 189 1.96 15.19 -5.48
C GLU A 189 2.31 13.93 -4.66
N GLN A 190 1.30 13.29 -4.07
CA GLN A 190 1.45 12.00 -3.38
C GLN A 190 1.73 10.85 -4.35
N ALA A 191 1.06 10.82 -5.50
CA ALA A 191 1.35 9.86 -6.55
C ALA A 191 2.77 10.06 -7.12
N LEU A 192 3.22 11.31 -7.28
CA LEU A 192 4.60 11.63 -7.66
C LEU A 192 5.61 11.12 -6.62
N MET A 193 5.35 11.32 -5.33
CA MET A 193 6.18 10.78 -4.26
C MET A 193 6.21 9.25 -4.31
N ALA A 194 5.07 8.59 -4.49
CA ALA A 194 5.00 7.14 -4.64
C ALA A 194 5.86 6.66 -5.82
N ARG A 195 5.78 7.32 -6.99
CA ARG A 195 6.63 7.02 -8.14
C ARG A 195 8.11 7.13 -7.80
N ARG A 196 8.54 8.22 -7.15
CA ARG A 196 9.95 8.41 -6.73
C ARG A 196 10.42 7.35 -5.74
N LEU A 197 9.56 6.94 -4.81
CA LEU A 197 9.86 5.88 -3.85
C LEU A 197 10.08 4.53 -4.55
N ILE A 198 9.18 4.16 -5.47
CA ILE A 198 9.32 2.93 -6.28
C ILE A 198 10.60 2.98 -7.11
N GLU A 199 10.86 4.09 -7.81
CA GLU A 199 12.07 4.29 -8.62
C GLU A 199 13.36 4.23 -7.77
N ALA A 200 13.31 4.69 -6.52
CA ALA A 200 14.43 4.57 -5.58
C ALA A 200 14.62 3.15 -5.02
N GLY A 201 13.65 2.25 -5.23
CA GLY A 201 13.69 0.85 -4.81
C GLY A 201 12.92 0.54 -3.53
N VAL A 202 11.98 1.39 -3.10
CA VAL A 202 10.94 0.98 -2.15
C VAL A 202 10.09 -0.08 -2.83
N ARG A 203 9.85 -1.21 -2.17
CA ARG A 203 9.13 -2.32 -2.78
C ARG A 203 7.62 -2.13 -2.76
N PHE A 204 7.10 -1.65 -1.65
CA PHE A 204 5.67 -1.51 -1.46
C PHE A 204 5.34 -0.08 -1.04
N VAL A 205 4.38 0.55 -1.70
CA VAL A 205 3.87 1.87 -1.32
C VAL A 205 2.35 1.80 -1.28
N THR A 206 1.76 2.16 -0.15
CA THR A 206 0.30 2.36 -0.05
C THR A 206 -0.01 3.82 0.12
N LEU A 207 -1.01 4.30 -0.62
CA LEU A 207 -1.53 5.65 -0.53
C LEU A 207 -3.04 5.60 -0.25
N ASN A 208 -3.49 6.23 0.83
CA ASN A 208 -4.91 6.45 1.09
C ASN A 208 -5.28 7.90 0.76
N THR A 209 -6.22 8.12 -0.16
CA THR A 209 -6.65 9.47 -0.58
C THR A 209 -7.66 10.11 0.39
N GLY A 210 -8.26 9.35 1.30
CA GLY A 210 -9.23 9.81 2.28
C GLY A 210 -10.67 9.31 2.02
N TYR A 211 -11.64 10.12 2.46
CA TYR A 211 -13.05 9.76 2.58
C TYR A 211 -13.77 9.54 1.23
N TRP A 212 -14.20 8.31 0.93
CA TRP A 212 -15.05 7.95 -0.23
C TRP A 212 -16.47 7.46 0.20
N ASP A 213 -16.83 7.75 1.45
CA ASP A 213 -18.00 7.23 2.16
C ASP A 213 -19.18 8.23 2.11
N ASP A 214 -19.49 8.74 0.92
CA ASP A 214 -20.45 9.83 0.74
C ASP A 214 -21.92 9.36 0.83
N HIS A 215 -22.47 9.32 2.06
CA HIS A 215 -23.87 9.01 2.35
C HIS A 215 -24.86 10.16 2.06
N GLY A 216 -24.38 11.30 1.59
CA GLY A 216 -25.21 12.42 1.15
C GLY A 216 -24.46 13.40 0.26
N ASN A 217 -25.20 14.14 -0.57
CA ASN A 217 -24.65 15.11 -1.54
C ASN A 217 -23.48 14.59 -2.39
N ILE A 218 -23.58 13.33 -2.86
CA ILE A 218 -22.48 12.62 -3.54
C ILE A 218 -22.04 13.31 -4.83
N LYS A 219 -22.94 14.01 -5.52
CA LYS A 219 -22.59 14.74 -6.74
C LYS A 219 -21.48 15.77 -6.46
N LYS A 220 -21.66 16.61 -5.43
CA LYS A 220 -20.67 17.63 -5.06
C LYS A 220 -19.34 16.99 -4.67
N ALA A 221 -19.39 15.88 -3.93
CA ALA A 221 -18.19 15.15 -3.54
C ALA A 221 -17.45 14.57 -4.76
N LEU A 222 -18.16 13.97 -5.72
CA LEU A 222 -17.55 13.37 -6.91
C LEU A 222 -17.07 14.41 -7.92
N ASP A 223 -17.77 15.55 -8.07
CA ASP A 223 -17.31 16.67 -8.91
C ASP A 223 -15.92 17.17 -8.48
N ASP A 224 -15.58 17.02 -7.20
CA ASP A 224 -14.30 17.42 -6.63
C ASP A 224 -13.27 16.27 -6.54
N LYS A 225 -13.69 15.06 -6.12
CA LYS A 225 -12.80 13.90 -5.95
C LYS A 225 -12.40 13.26 -7.28
N LEU A 226 -13.34 13.08 -8.22
CA LEU A 226 -13.04 12.36 -9.47
C LEU A 226 -11.97 13.03 -10.34
N PRO A 227 -11.95 14.37 -10.52
CA PRO A 227 -10.87 15.02 -11.28
C PRO A 227 -9.49 14.85 -10.61
N ARG A 228 -9.43 14.91 -9.28
CA ARG A 228 -8.20 14.71 -8.50
C ARG A 228 -7.70 13.28 -8.63
N HIS A 229 -8.61 12.30 -8.50
CA HIS A 229 -8.30 10.87 -8.66
C HIS A 229 -7.85 10.55 -10.09
N ASP A 230 -8.58 11.07 -11.08
CA ASP A 230 -8.28 10.89 -12.49
C ASP A 230 -6.86 11.33 -12.83
N ARG A 231 -6.50 12.54 -12.42
CA ARG A 231 -5.16 13.08 -12.63
C ARG A 231 -4.09 12.30 -11.88
N ALA A 232 -4.28 12.01 -10.60
CA ALA A 232 -3.27 11.35 -9.78
C ALA A 232 -2.92 9.95 -10.32
N LEU A 233 -3.94 9.13 -10.60
CA LEU A 233 -3.74 7.76 -11.06
C LEU A 233 -3.34 7.68 -12.53
N GLY A 234 -4.00 8.46 -13.40
CA GLY A 234 -3.71 8.44 -14.83
C GLY A 234 -2.31 8.97 -15.15
N VAL A 235 -1.87 10.06 -14.49
CA VAL A 235 -0.50 10.58 -14.66
C VAL A 235 0.53 9.62 -14.09
N LEU A 236 0.26 8.96 -12.96
CA LEU A 236 1.17 7.97 -12.38
C LEU A 236 1.43 6.80 -13.34
N ILE A 237 0.37 6.20 -13.88
CA ILE A 237 0.47 5.06 -14.80
C ILE A 237 1.17 5.49 -16.10
N GLU A 238 0.85 6.68 -16.63
CA GLU A 238 1.51 7.22 -17.81
C GLU A 238 3.02 7.46 -17.56
N ASP A 239 3.39 8.07 -16.44
CA ASP A 239 4.78 8.37 -16.06
C ASP A 239 5.60 7.10 -15.81
N LEU A 240 5.05 6.11 -15.10
CA LEU A 240 5.69 4.81 -14.92
C LEU A 240 5.93 4.09 -16.24
N SER A 241 4.97 4.17 -17.17
CA SER A 241 5.13 3.58 -18.50
C SER A 241 6.19 4.31 -19.33
N GLN A 242 6.21 5.65 -19.32
CA GLN A 242 7.23 6.45 -20.01
C GLN A 242 8.65 6.16 -19.51
N ARG A 243 8.78 5.77 -18.24
CA ARG A 243 10.05 5.39 -17.60
C ARG A 243 10.41 3.91 -17.77
N GLY A 244 9.55 3.10 -18.39
CA GLY A 244 9.74 1.65 -18.50
C GLY A 244 9.63 0.91 -17.16
N LEU A 245 9.01 1.53 -16.14
CA LEU A 245 8.83 0.95 -14.81
C LEU A 245 7.50 0.22 -14.64
N LEU A 246 6.52 0.50 -15.50
CA LEU A 246 5.16 -0.05 -15.35
C LEU A 246 5.13 -1.57 -15.46
N ASP A 247 5.94 -2.16 -16.35
CA ASP A 247 5.96 -3.62 -16.53
C ASP A 247 6.41 -4.34 -15.26
N ASP A 248 7.30 -3.74 -14.45
CA ASP A 248 7.78 -4.30 -13.19
C ASP A 248 7.06 -3.72 -11.95
N THR A 249 6.09 -2.82 -12.13
CA THR A 249 5.37 -2.15 -11.03
C THR A 249 3.88 -2.35 -11.15
N LEU A 250 3.29 -3.11 -10.23
CA LEU A 250 1.83 -3.21 -10.12
C LEU A 250 1.25 -1.96 -9.45
N VAL A 251 0.40 -1.24 -10.15
CA VAL A 251 -0.42 -0.13 -9.64
C VAL A 251 -1.86 -0.61 -9.48
N ILE A 252 -2.42 -0.38 -8.29
CA ILE A 252 -3.79 -0.77 -7.94
C ILE A 252 -4.55 0.43 -7.41
N SER A 253 -5.79 0.60 -7.88
CA SER A 253 -6.79 1.42 -7.21
C SER A 253 -7.98 0.57 -6.81
N ALA A 254 -8.20 0.47 -5.50
CA ALA A 254 -9.24 -0.33 -4.89
C ALA A 254 -9.72 0.30 -3.57
N GLY A 255 -10.95 -0.02 -3.18
CA GLY A 255 -11.51 0.31 -1.87
C GLY A 255 -11.97 -0.94 -1.13
N GLU A 256 -12.31 -0.78 0.14
CA GLU A 256 -12.77 -1.87 1.00
C GLU A 256 -14.08 -2.50 0.53
N PHE A 257 -15.03 -1.70 0.02
CA PHE A 257 -16.26 -2.14 -0.63
C PHE A 257 -16.87 -1.08 -1.53
N GLY A 258 -17.88 -1.48 -2.30
CA GLY A 258 -18.66 -0.60 -3.15
C GLY A 258 -19.78 0.14 -2.43
N ARG A 259 -20.59 0.81 -3.24
CA ARG A 259 -21.71 1.64 -2.80
C ARG A 259 -22.99 1.23 -3.51
N THR A 260 -24.12 1.44 -2.85
CA THR A 260 -25.43 1.03 -3.39
C THR A 260 -25.59 1.56 -4.83
N PRO A 261 -26.09 0.74 -5.77
CA PRO A 261 -26.34 1.21 -7.13
C PRO A 261 -27.43 2.29 -7.18
N LYS A 262 -28.28 2.34 -6.15
CA LYS A 262 -29.34 3.32 -5.96
C LYS A 262 -28.86 4.50 -5.10
N ILE A 263 -29.33 5.69 -5.45
CA ILE A 263 -29.17 6.91 -4.65
C ILE A 263 -30.19 6.90 -3.49
N ASN A 264 -29.74 7.23 -2.28
CA ASN A 264 -30.59 7.31 -1.10
C ASN A 264 -31.29 8.70 -0.99
N ASP A 265 -32.17 8.86 -0.01
CA ASP A 265 -32.97 10.08 0.19
C ASP A 265 -32.13 11.34 0.53
N LYS A 266 -30.85 11.16 0.87
CA LYS A 266 -29.89 12.24 1.15
C LYS A 266 -29.02 12.61 -0.05
N ALA A 267 -29.38 12.12 -1.24
CA ALA A 267 -28.58 12.24 -2.46
C ALA A 267 -27.17 11.64 -2.30
N GLY A 268 -27.05 10.53 -1.57
CA GLY A 268 -25.82 9.75 -1.36
C GLY A 268 -25.96 8.31 -1.78
N ARG A 269 -24.99 7.47 -1.40
CA ARG A 269 -25.06 6.00 -1.55
C ARG A 269 -24.60 5.30 -0.27
N ASP A 270 -25.24 4.18 0.05
CA ASP A 270 -24.97 3.43 1.28
C ASP A 270 -23.96 2.30 1.04
N HIS A 271 -23.58 1.58 2.09
CA HIS A 271 -22.58 0.50 2.02
C HIS A 271 -23.09 -0.64 1.14
N TRP A 272 -22.23 -1.14 0.25
CA TRP A 272 -22.57 -2.24 -0.66
C TRP A 272 -21.37 -3.15 -0.97
N PRO A 273 -21.03 -4.10 -0.09
CA PRO A 273 -19.92 -5.03 -0.31
C PRO A 273 -20.13 -6.02 -1.46
N GLN A 274 -21.37 -6.17 -1.92
CA GLN A 274 -21.73 -7.18 -2.91
C GLN A 274 -21.21 -6.87 -4.31
N ALA A 275 -20.84 -5.63 -4.62
CA ALA A 275 -20.25 -5.28 -5.92
C ALA A 275 -19.41 -4.00 -5.86
N GLN A 276 -18.19 -4.06 -6.37
CA GLN A 276 -17.38 -2.89 -6.72
C GLN A 276 -16.47 -3.16 -7.91
N SER A 277 -15.86 -2.09 -8.41
CA SER A 277 -14.82 -2.14 -9.43
C SER A 277 -13.46 -1.84 -8.82
N ILE A 278 -12.44 -2.60 -9.20
CA ILE A 278 -11.04 -2.31 -8.91
C ILE A 278 -10.26 -2.17 -10.22
N LEU A 279 -9.25 -1.30 -10.22
CA LEU A 279 -8.39 -1.03 -11.37
C LEU A 279 -6.98 -1.52 -11.08
N LEU A 280 -6.40 -2.22 -12.06
CA LEU A 280 -5.03 -2.74 -12.05
C LEU A 280 -4.27 -2.20 -13.27
N ALA A 281 -2.97 -1.93 -13.13
CA ALA A 281 -2.08 -1.57 -14.23
C ALA A 281 -0.65 -2.04 -13.93
N GLY A 282 0.09 -2.47 -14.94
CA GLY A 282 1.47 -2.93 -14.81
C GLY A 282 1.65 -4.25 -14.05
N GLY A 283 2.89 -4.51 -13.63
CA GLY A 283 3.26 -5.70 -12.85
C GLY A 283 3.26 -7.00 -13.66
N GLY A 284 3.55 -6.91 -14.96
CA GLY A 284 3.69 -8.06 -15.86
C GLY A 284 2.37 -8.72 -16.28
N TYR A 285 1.22 -8.17 -15.87
CA TYR A 285 -0.09 -8.70 -16.22
C TYR A 285 -0.56 -8.29 -17.62
N ARG A 286 -1.47 -9.08 -18.18
CA ARG A 286 -2.19 -8.75 -19.40
C ARG A 286 -3.26 -7.68 -19.12
N HIS A 287 -3.17 -6.57 -19.85
CA HIS A 287 -4.07 -5.42 -19.71
C HIS A 287 -4.94 -5.14 -20.96
N GLY A 288 -5.69 -4.04 -20.93
CA GLY A 288 -6.59 -3.62 -22.01
C GLY A 288 -7.95 -4.32 -21.95
N GLN A 289 -8.40 -4.72 -20.75
CA GLN A 289 -9.54 -5.62 -20.60
C GLN A 289 -10.44 -5.29 -19.39
N VAL A 290 -11.69 -5.75 -19.48
CA VAL A 290 -12.65 -5.72 -18.38
C VAL A 290 -12.91 -7.15 -17.94
N ILE A 291 -12.74 -7.42 -16.65
CA ILE A 291 -12.84 -8.76 -16.07
C ILE A 291 -14.11 -8.89 -15.22
N GLY A 292 -14.86 -9.95 -15.49
CA GLY A 292 -16.13 -10.30 -14.85
C GLY A 292 -17.30 -9.41 -15.24
N GLU A 293 -18.42 -9.59 -14.55
CA GLU A 293 -19.70 -8.94 -14.85
C GLU A 293 -20.59 -8.87 -13.61
N THR A 294 -21.39 -7.83 -13.51
CA THR A 294 -22.50 -7.69 -12.55
C THR A 294 -23.84 -7.79 -13.25
N ASN A 295 -24.90 -8.08 -12.50
CA ASN A 295 -26.26 -8.10 -13.05
C ASN A 295 -26.63 -6.73 -13.69
N GLY A 296 -27.73 -6.69 -14.45
CA GLY A 296 -28.16 -5.45 -15.13
C GLY A 296 -28.47 -4.25 -14.21
N LYS A 297 -28.46 -4.44 -12.89
CA LYS A 297 -28.64 -3.40 -11.88
C LYS A 297 -27.35 -3.04 -11.13
N ALA A 298 -26.23 -3.65 -11.48
CA ALA A 298 -24.94 -3.54 -10.80
C ALA A 298 -24.97 -3.91 -9.29
N GLU A 299 -25.85 -4.84 -8.90
CA GLU A 299 -26.07 -5.22 -7.50
C GLU A 299 -25.15 -6.35 -7.04
N HIS A 300 -24.83 -7.31 -7.90
CA HIS A 300 -23.96 -8.46 -7.57
C HIS A 300 -23.32 -9.04 -8.84
N PRO A 301 -22.15 -9.69 -8.72
CA PRO A 301 -21.51 -10.39 -9.83
C PRO A 301 -22.37 -11.51 -10.42
N THR A 302 -22.38 -11.61 -11.74
CA THR A 302 -22.98 -12.72 -12.51
C THR A 302 -21.91 -13.57 -13.19
N LYS A 303 -20.70 -13.04 -13.37
CA LYS A 303 -19.56 -13.74 -13.96
C LYS A 303 -18.26 -13.33 -13.30
N ARG A 304 -17.39 -14.32 -13.04
CA ARG A 304 -16.04 -14.16 -12.46
C ARG A 304 -16.08 -13.31 -11.18
N PRO A 305 -16.78 -13.72 -10.11
CA PRO A 305 -16.65 -13.01 -8.83
C PRO A 305 -15.18 -13.03 -8.38
N VAL A 306 -14.67 -11.88 -7.96
CA VAL A 306 -13.31 -11.73 -7.41
C VAL A 306 -13.44 -11.37 -5.93
N THR A 307 -12.82 -12.14 -5.07
CA THR A 307 -12.88 -11.97 -3.61
C THR A 307 -11.67 -11.19 -3.08
N PRO A 308 -11.69 -10.72 -1.81
CA PRO A 308 -10.50 -10.17 -1.18
C PRO A 308 -9.29 -11.12 -1.18
N ALA A 309 -9.51 -12.45 -1.12
CA ALA A 309 -8.44 -13.42 -1.20
C ALA A 309 -7.81 -13.47 -2.62
N ASP A 310 -8.63 -13.42 -3.67
CA ASP A 310 -8.15 -13.32 -5.06
C ASP A 310 -7.37 -12.02 -5.29
N PHE A 311 -7.84 -10.91 -4.72
CA PHE A 311 -7.12 -9.64 -4.74
C PHE A 311 -5.75 -9.72 -4.09
N CYS A 312 -5.65 -10.32 -2.90
CA CYS A 312 -4.35 -10.54 -2.26
C CYS A 312 -3.46 -11.46 -3.10
N ALA A 313 -4.03 -12.47 -3.76
CA ALA A 313 -3.28 -13.36 -4.66
C ALA A 313 -2.70 -12.59 -5.86
N ILE A 314 -3.43 -11.63 -6.44
CA ILE A 314 -2.93 -10.73 -7.50
C ILE A 314 -1.71 -9.94 -7.01
N VAL A 315 -1.76 -9.41 -5.79
CA VAL A 315 -0.63 -8.64 -5.22
C VAL A 315 0.57 -9.56 -4.95
N TYR A 316 0.37 -10.71 -4.32
CA TYR A 316 1.46 -11.63 -4.00
C TYR A 316 2.12 -12.21 -5.25
N HIS A 317 1.33 -12.55 -6.28
CA HIS A 317 1.88 -13.04 -7.55
C HIS A 317 2.79 -12.00 -8.22
N ALA A 318 2.41 -10.72 -8.23
CA ALA A 318 3.26 -9.65 -8.76
C ALA A 318 4.54 -9.42 -7.93
N LEU A 319 4.54 -9.79 -6.64
CA LEU A 319 5.73 -9.79 -5.78
C LEU A 319 6.56 -11.09 -5.90
N GLY A 320 6.13 -12.02 -6.75
CA GLY A 320 6.73 -13.35 -6.89
C GLY A 320 6.62 -14.19 -5.63
N ILE A 321 5.59 -13.98 -4.81
CA ILE A 321 5.33 -14.72 -3.55
C ILE A 321 4.20 -15.71 -3.81
N ASP A 322 4.40 -16.99 -3.49
CA ASP A 322 3.33 -17.99 -3.53
C ASP A 322 2.59 -18.01 -2.18
N PRO A 323 1.37 -17.47 -2.09
CA PRO A 323 0.66 -17.36 -0.83
C PRO A 323 0.16 -18.68 -0.25
N HIS A 324 0.21 -19.76 -1.03
CA HIS A 324 -0.24 -21.11 -0.65
C HIS A 324 0.92 -22.02 -0.23
N GLN A 325 2.17 -21.61 -0.46
CA GLN A 325 3.37 -22.34 -0.03
C GLN A 325 4.13 -21.62 1.07
N GLU A 326 4.19 -20.29 1.01
CA GLU A 326 4.88 -19.47 1.99
C GLU A 326 4.13 -19.46 3.32
N VAL A 327 4.87 -19.58 4.42
CA VAL A 327 4.32 -19.55 5.78
C VAL A 327 5.07 -18.56 6.66
N VAL A 328 4.32 -17.84 7.48
CA VAL A 328 4.85 -16.96 8.52
C VAL A 328 4.42 -17.45 9.89
N LYS A 329 5.29 -17.28 10.89
CA LYS A 329 5.01 -17.70 12.26
C LYS A 329 4.32 -16.60 13.04
N ASP A 330 3.26 -16.95 13.77
CA ASP A 330 2.63 -16.04 14.72
C ASP A 330 3.42 -15.93 16.03
N PHE A 331 2.88 -15.16 16.99
CA PHE A 331 3.50 -14.98 18.32
C PHE A 331 3.72 -16.29 19.10
N SER A 332 2.96 -17.35 18.81
CA SER A 332 3.11 -18.67 19.43
C SER A 332 4.08 -19.58 18.68
N GLY A 333 4.66 -19.10 17.57
CA GLY A 333 5.51 -19.88 16.67
C GLY A 333 4.74 -20.77 15.70
N ARG A 334 3.40 -20.69 15.67
CA ARG A 334 2.57 -21.50 14.78
C ARG A 334 2.68 -20.98 13.33
N PRO A 335 2.94 -21.87 12.36
CA PRO A 335 2.98 -21.47 10.95
C PRO A 335 1.56 -21.16 10.45
N ASN A 336 1.44 -20.05 9.73
CA ASN A 336 0.23 -19.61 9.05
C ASN A 336 0.58 -19.35 7.58
N PHE A 337 -0.20 -19.90 6.66
CA PHE A 337 -0.14 -19.51 5.25
C PHE A 337 -0.48 -18.03 5.09
N LEU A 338 -0.05 -17.44 3.97
CA LEU A 338 -0.34 -16.03 3.68
C LEU A 338 -1.80 -15.82 3.25
N LEU A 339 -2.43 -16.84 2.65
CA LEU A 339 -3.86 -16.88 2.33
C LEU A 339 -4.44 -18.27 2.59
N GLN A 340 -5.74 -18.35 2.86
CA GLN A 340 -6.47 -19.63 2.98
C GLN A 340 -7.06 -20.12 1.63
N GLY A 341 -6.96 -19.29 0.60
CA GLY A 341 -7.55 -19.49 -0.71
C GLY A 341 -7.32 -18.27 -1.59
N GLY A 342 -8.02 -18.20 -2.71
CA GLY A 342 -7.86 -17.13 -3.68
C GLY A 342 -6.85 -17.49 -4.77
N VAL A 343 -7.15 -17.04 -5.99
CA VAL A 343 -6.37 -17.29 -7.20
C VAL A 343 -6.25 -16.01 -8.02
N VAL A 344 -5.17 -15.89 -8.78
CA VAL A 344 -5.07 -14.85 -9.79
C VAL A 344 -6.05 -15.19 -10.92
N PRO A 345 -6.95 -14.26 -11.32
CA PRO A 345 -7.80 -14.45 -12.50
C PRO A 345 -6.95 -14.84 -13.73
N PRO A 346 -7.21 -15.99 -14.39
CA PRO A 346 -6.41 -16.44 -15.53
C PRO A 346 -6.35 -15.44 -16.69
N GLU A 347 -7.36 -14.55 -16.79
CA GLU A 347 -7.40 -13.48 -17.78
C GLU A 347 -6.21 -12.50 -17.62
N LEU A 348 -5.68 -12.32 -16.40
CA LEU A 348 -4.52 -11.48 -16.12
C LEU A 348 -3.17 -12.11 -16.49
N LEU A 349 -3.08 -13.45 -16.54
CA LEU A 349 -1.81 -14.20 -16.69
C LEU A 349 -1.36 -14.42 -18.13
#